data_AF-A0A4Q7KQZ7-F1
#
_entry.id   AF-A0A4Q7KQZ7-F1
#
_cell.length_a   1.000
_cell.length_b   1.000
_cell.length_c   1.000
_cell.angle_alpha   90.00
_cell.angle_beta   90.00
_cell.angle_gamma   90.00
#
_symmetry.space_group_name_H-M   'P 1'
#
loop_
_entity.id
_entity.type
_entity.pdbx_description
1 polymer ?
#
loop_
_entity_poly.entity_id
_entity_poly.type
_entity_poly.pdbx_seq_one_letter_code
_entity_poly.pdbx_strand_id
1 'polypeptide(L)'
;MSEKSFWLNIVRYSDLRRLRSEPALQNANIPVAHGDDNDPRYPSKTTLRRVLGFIVDLALHWGIGIGAFLAMKKVPALEKFADKAWLGLFLGFLLASIVHRIFVQRLVYTTLGKAIFGVRYIRSDTGGPPTLWSLVKEWLFGILRFLAHY
;
A
#
# COMPACT_ATOMS: atom_id res chain seq x y z
N MET A 1 21.65 -6.67 -18.45
CA MET A 1 21.03 -7.34 -17.29
C MET A 1 19.52 -7.37 -17.51
N SER A 2 18.94 -8.56 -17.72
CA SER A 2 17.48 -8.71 -17.72
C SER A 2 16.97 -8.35 -16.32
N GLU A 3 16.15 -7.30 -16.18
CA GLU A 3 15.40 -7.07 -14.94
C GLU A 3 14.53 -8.32 -14.72
N LYS A 4 14.88 -9.16 -13.74
CA LYS A 4 13.99 -10.23 -13.32
C LYS A 4 12.67 -9.57 -12.90
N SER A 5 11.58 -9.93 -13.57
CA SER A 5 10.27 -9.47 -13.19
C SER A 5 9.98 -9.96 -11.76
N PHE A 6 9.55 -9.04 -10.90
CA PHE A 6 9.13 -9.35 -9.54
C PHE A 6 7.74 -8.77 -9.32
N TRP A 7 7.03 -9.34 -8.35
CA TRP A 7 5.75 -8.83 -7.87
C TRP A 7 5.85 -8.48 -6.38
N LEU A 8 4.83 -7.79 -5.88
CA LEU A 8 4.76 -7.39 -4.48
C LEU A 8 3.90 -8.38 -3.71
N ASN A 9 4.49 -9.00 -2.68
CA ASN A 9 3.79 -9.87 -1.74
C ASN A 9 3.58 -9.13 -0.41
N ILE A 10 2.47 -9.43 0.28
CA ILE A 10 2.18 -8.86 1.61
C ILE A 10 2.50 -9.90 2.66
N VAL A 11 3.43 -9.55 3.55
CA VAL A 11 3.87 -10.39 4.66
C VAL A 11 3.71 -9.68 6.00
N ARG A 12 3.73 -10.42 7.10
CA ARG A 12 3.71 -9.82 8.45
C ARG A 12 5.08 -9.30 8.86
N TYR A 13 5.09 -8.24 9.66
CA TYR A 13 6.32 -7.74 10.27
C TYR A 13 6.97 -8.74 11.23
N SER A 14 6.17 -9.54 11.93
CA SER A 14 6.67 -10.58 12.82
C SER A 14 7.54 -11.58 12.06
N ASP A 15 7.11 -11.96 10.87
CA ASP A 15 7.77 -12.97 10.05
C ASP A 15 9.09 -12.40 9.50
N LEU A 16 9.08 -11.15 9.04
CA LEU A 16 10.30 -10.43 8.65
C LEU A 16 11.29 -10.26 9.81
N ARG A 17 10.79 -10.01 11.03
CA ARG A 17 11.65 -9.87 12.23
C ARG A 17 12.28 -11.22 12.58
N ARG A 18 11.49 -12.29 12.54
CA ARG A 18 11.94 -13.67 12.77
C ARG A 18 13.03 -14.07 11.77
N LEU A 19 12.87 -13.74 10.49
CA LEU A 19 13.89 -14.04 9.46
C LEU A 19 15.22 -13.32 9.68
N ARG A 20 15.21 -12.17 10.37
CA ARG A 20 16.45 -11.48 10.76
C ARG A 20 17.13 -12.13 11.96
N SER A 21 16.36 -12.74 12.86
CA SER A 21 16.90 -13.44 14.04
C SER A 21 17.29 -14.90 13.76
N GLU A 22 16.71 -15.53 12.74
CA GLU A 22 16.93 -16.95 12.41
C GLU A 22 17.36 -17.13 10.94
N PRO A 23 18.66 -16.90 10.61
CA PRO A 23 19.17 -17.04 9.24
C PRO A 23 19.08 -18.48 8.72
N ALA A 24 19.02 -19.47 9.61
CA ALA A 24 18.94 -20.89 9.25
C ALA A 24 17.69 -21.23 8.41
N LEU A 25 16.62 -20.44 8.50
CA LEU A 25 15.43 -20.55 7.65
C LEU A 25 15.67 -20.14 6.18
N GLN A 26 16.90 -19.76 5.81
CA GLN A 26 17.30 -19.43 4.44
C GLN A 26 17.91 -20.62 3.66
N ASN A 27 18.15 -21.77 4.32
CA ASN A 27 18.91 -22.90 3.75
C ASN A 27 18.10 -24.19 3.48
N ALA A 28 16.79 -24.20 3.74
CA ALA A 28 15.91 -25.33 3.39
C ALA A 28 15.41 -25.24 1.93
N ASN A 29 14.65 -26.23 1.44
CA ASN A 29 13.95 -26.18 0.14
C ASN A 29 12.96 -24.99 0.08
N ILE A 30 13.49 -23.80 -0.19
CA ILE A 30 12.77 -22.55 -0.09
C ILE A 30 12.36 -22.13 -1.49
N PRO A 31 11.10 -21.70 -1.68
CA PRO A 31 10.65 -21.17 -2.96
C PRO A 31 11.55 -20.01 -3.42
N VAL A 32 11.86 -19.97 -4.72
CA VAL A 32 12.67 -18.91 -5.32
C VAL A 32 12.04 -17.53 -5.07
N ALA A 33 10.70 -17.46 -5.06
CA ALA A 33 9.95 -16.25 -4.77
C ALA A 33 9.65 -16.10 -3.26
N HIS A 34 9.93 -14.92 -2.73
CA HIS A 34 9.64 -14.55 -1.34
C HIS A 34 8.16 -14.22 -1.13
N GLY A 35 7.56 -14.82 -0.11
CA GLY A 35 6.20 -14.48 0.34
C GLY A 35 5.08 -15.19 -0.41
N ASP A 36 5.40 -16.28 -1.12
CA ASP A 36 4.41 -17.17 -1.69
C ASP A 36 3.66 -17.95 -0.60
N ASP A 37 2.47 -18.49 -0.93
CA ASP A 37 1.56 -19.11 0.06
C ASP A 37 2.19 -20.29 0.83
N ASN A 38 3.14 -21.00 0.22
CA ASN A 38 3.86 -22.13 0.82
C ASN A 38 5.27 -21.76 1.29
N ASP A 39 5.61 -20.48 1.35
CA ASP A 39 6.93 -20.03 1.78
C ASP A 39 7.09 -20.16 3.30
N PRO A 40 7.91 -21.10 3.81
CA PRO A 40 8.08 -21.31 5.26
C PRO A 40 8.68 -20.08 5.96
N ARG A 41 9.30 -19.17 5.19
CA ARG A 41 9.79 -17.89 5.70
C ARG A 41 8.65 -17.01 6.22
N TYR A 42 7.45 -17.10 5.62
CA TYR A 42 6.28 -16.25 5.88
C TYR A 42 5.00 -17.07 6.13
N PRO A 43 4.90 -17.83 7.23
CA PRO A 43 3.82 -18.79 7.47
C PRO A 43 2.48 -18.14 7.83
N SER A 44 2.46 -16.84 8.11
CA SER A 44 1.24 -16.18 8.57
C SER A 44 0.34 -15.75 7.42
N LYS A 45 -0.93 -16.16 7.48
CA LYS A 45 -1.97 -15.64 6.57
C LYS A 45 -2.15 -14.12 6.74
N THR A 46 -2.14 -13.38 5.63
CA THR A 46 -2.24 -11.91 5.63
C THR A 46 -3.53 -11.37 5.04
N THR A 47 -4.41 -12.20 4.47
CA THR A 47 -5.61 -11.75 3.73
C THR A 47 -6.49 -10.81 4.53
N LEU A 48 -6.92 -11.18 5.73
CA LEU A 48 -7.78 -10.33 6.56
C LEU A 48 -7.07 -9.01 6.93
N ARG A 49 -5.80 -9.09 7.34
CA ARG A 49 -4.97 -7.92 7.70
C ARG A 49 -4.80 -6.95 6.52
N ARG A 50 -4.63 -7.50 5.31
CA ARG A 50 -4.56 -6.73 4.07
C ARG A 50 -5.87 -6.00 3.81
N VAL A 51 -7.00 -6.69 3.91
CA VAL A 51 -8.33 -6.09 3.66
C VAL A 51 -8.62 -4.98 4.67
N LEU A 52 -8.44 -5.26 5.96
CA LEU A 52 -8.68 -4.25 7.01
C LEU A 52 -7.71 -3.06 6.89
N GLY A 53 -6.43 -3.31 6.58
CA GLY A 53 -5.47 -2.23 6.32
C GLY A 53 -5.84 -1.37 5.12
N PHE A 54 -6.37 -1.98 4.05
CA PHE A 54 -6.89 -1.24 2.91
C PHE A 54 -8.10 -0.38 3.28
N ILE A 55 -9.03 -0.89 4.09
CA ILE A 55 -10.21 -0.12 4.53
C ILE A 55 -9.79 1.11 5.34
N VAL A 56 -8.79 0.98 6.23
CA VAL A 56 -8.25 2.13 6.97
C VAL A 56 -7.61 3.16 6.05
N ASP A 57 -6.77 2.71 5.11
CA ASP A 57 -6.15 3.61 4.13
C ASP A 57 -7.21 4.34 3.29
N LEU A 58 -8.26 3.62 2.87
CA LEU A 58 -9.38 4.16 2.09
C LEU A 58 -10.16 5.21 2.89
N ALA A 59 -10.48 4.93 4.16
CA ALA A 59 -11.16 5.87 5.04
C ALA A 59 -10.33 7.15 5.27
N LEU A 60 -9.01 7.01 5.43
CA LEU A 60 -8.10 8.16 5.52
C LEU A 60 -8.16 9.03 4.26
N HIS A 61 -8.12 8.43 3.07
CA HIS A 61 -8.17 9.17 1.81
C HIS A 61 -9.51 9.87 1.62
N TRP A 62 -10.63 9.23 1.97
CA TRP A 62 -11.95 9.85 2.01
C TRP A 62 -12.01 11.01 2.99
N GLY A 63 -11.44 10.86 4.19
CA GLY A 63 -11.36 11.93 5.17
C GLY A 63 -10.65 13.17 4.62
N ILE A 64 -9.53 12.98 3.91
CA ILE A 64 -8.80 14.10 3.29
C ILE A 64 -9.61 14.74 2.15
N GLY A 65 -10.24 13.94 1.29
CA GLY A 65 -11.12 14.46 0.24
C GLY A 65 -12.29 15.26 0.81
N ILE A 66 -12.99 14.74 1.82
CA ILE A 66 -14.10 15.42 2.50
C ILE A 66 -13.60 16.72 3.14
N GLY A 67 -12.43 16.69 3.79
CA GLY A 67 -11.79 17.89 4.34
C GLY A 67 -11.54 18.96 3.27
N ALA A 68 -11.00 18.58 2.11
CA ALA A 68 -10.78 19.50 1.00
C ALA A 68 -12.08 20.07 0.43
N PHE A 69 -13.12 19.23 0.27
CA PHE A 69 -14.45 19.66 -0.12
C PHE A 69 -15.02 20.70 0.85
N LEU A 70 -14.98 20.41 2.15
CA LEU A 70 -15.48 21.32 3.18
C LEU A 70 -14.67 22.61 3.24
N ALA A 71 -13.36 22.54 3.06
CA ALA A 71 -12.50 23.71 3.00
C ALA A 71 -12.93 24.65 1.85
N MET A 72 -13.18 24.11 0.66
CA MET A 72 -13.64 24.91 -0.49
C MET A 72 -15.02 25.54 -0.28
N LYS A 73 -15.90 24.94 0.53
CA LYS A 73 -17.23 25.52 0.81
C LYS A 73 -17.26 26.48 2.00
N LYS A 74 -16.34 26.34 2.95
CA LYS A 74 -16.44 27.01 4.26
C LYS A 74 -15.30 27.96 4.58
N VAL A 75 -14.17 27.89 3.87
CA VAL A 75 -13.04 28.80 4.09
C VAL A 75 -13.23 30.03 3.21
N PRO A 76 -13.34 31.25 3.78
CA PRO A 76 -13.61 32.47 3.00
C PRO A 76 -12.62 32.69 1.84
N ALA A 77 -11.34 32.38 2.05
CA ALA A 77 -10.30 32.51 1.02
C ALA A 77 -10.52 31.59 -0.21
N LEU A 78 -11.34 30.55 -0.08
CA LEU A 78 -11.63 29.55 -1.13
C LEU A 78 -13.06 29.64 -1.67
N GLU A 79 -13.89 30.56 -1.18
CA GLU A 79 -15.32 30.65 -1.49
C GLU A 79 -15.61 30.78 -2.99
N LYS A 80 -14.74 31.46 -3.75
CA LYS A 80 -14.81 31.55 -5.22
C LYS A 80 -14.74 30.19 -5.94
N PHE A 81 -14.37 29.13 -5.24
CA PHE A 81 -14.32 27.76 -5.74
C PHE A 81 -15.41 26.86 -5.14
N ALA A 82 -16.37 27.38 -4.38
CA ALA A 82 -17.39 26.58 -3.70
C ALA A 82 -18.22 25.71 -4.66
N ASP A 83 -18.58 26.22 -5.84
CA ASP A 83 -19.29 25.45 -6.89
C ASP A 83 -18.45 24.31 -7.47
N LYS A 84 -17.12 24.41 -7.32
CA LYS A 84 -16.13 23.41 -7.72
C LYS A 84 -15.67 22.55 -6.55
N ALA A 85 -16.34 22.58 -5.39
CA ALA A 85 -15.91 21.81 -4.21
C ALA A 85 -15.82 20.31 -4.46
N TRP A 86 -16.62 19.77 -5.39
CA TRP A 86 -16.52 18.37 -5.82
C TRP A 86 -15.15 18.02 -6.43
N LEU A 87 -14.47 18.98 -7.07
CA LEU A 87 -13.07 18.82 -7.50
C LEU A 87 -12.14 18.71 -6.29
N GLY A 88 -12.40 19.44 -5.21
CA GLY A 88 -11.68 19.30 -3.94
C GLY A 88 -11.81 17.91 -3.35
N LEU A 89 -13.02 17.34 -3.36
CA LEU A 89 -13.27 15.96 -2.94
C LEU A 89 -12.42 14.97 -3.75
N PHE A 90 -12.55 15.04 -5.08
CA PHE A 90 -11.91 14.11 -6.00
C PHE A 90 -10.37 14.26 -5.98
N LEU A 91 -9.85 15.48 -6.14
CA LEU A 91 -8.42 15.74 -6.15
C LEU A 91 -7.80 15.51 -4.78
N GLY A 92 -8.48 15.89 -3.70
CA GLY A 92 -8.03 15.64 -2.33
C GLY A 92 -7.88 14.15 -2.05
N PHE A 93 -8.90 13.36 -2.40
CA PHE A 93 -8.85 11.90 -2.31
C PHE A 93 -7.71 11.31 -3.16
N LEU A 94 -7.65 11.70 -4.44
CA LEU A 94 -6.71 11.14 -5.40
C LEU A 94 -5.25 11.45 -5.02
N LEU A 95 -4.94 12.72 -4.71
CA LEU A 95 -3.61 13.15 -4.31
C LEU A 95 -3.21 12.51 -2.98
N ALA A 96 -4.12 12.42 -2.00
CA ALA A 96 -3.86 11.71 -0.75
C ALA A 96 -3.51 10.24 -1.00
N SER A 97 -4.24 9.58 -1.90
CA SER A 97 -3.99 8.19 -2.27
C SER A 97 -2.62 7.99 -2.91
N ILE A 98 -2.27 8.83 -3.89
CA ILE A 98 -0.96 8.82 -4.57
C ILE A 98 0.17 9.07 -3.56
N VAL A 99 0.10 10.18 -2.81
CA VAL A 99 1.12 10.57 -1.83
C VAL A 99 1.32 9.47 -0.79
N HIS A 100 0.23 8.95 -0.22
CA HIS A 100 0.31 7.94 0.82
C HIS A 100 0.83 6.58 0.31
N ARG A 101 0.30 6.08 -0.80
CA ARG A 101 0.61 4.72 -1.29
C ARG A 101 1.89 4.61 -2.11
N ILE A 102 2.38 5.72 -2.66
CA ILE A 102 3.60 5.74 -3.48
C ILE A 102 4.74 6.35 -2.69
N PHE A 103 4.61 7.61 -2.28
CA PHE A 103 5.74 8.35 -1.71
C PHE A 103 5.95 8.04 -0.23
N VAL A 104 4.91 8.17 0.61
CA VAL A 104 5.01 7.82 2.04
C VAL A 104 5.37 6.35 2.17
N GLN A 105 4.65 5.47 1.48
CA GLN A 105 4.95 4.02 1.51
C GLN A 105 6.36 3.69 1.01
N ARG A 106 6.93 4.45 0.07
CA ARG A 106 8.33 4.26 -0.34
C ARG A 106 9.31 4.62 0.78
N LEU A 107 9.05 5.71 1.51
CA LEU A 107 9.92 6.21 2.56
C LEU A 107 9.86 5.34 3.82
N VAL A 108 8.66 4.98 4.27
CA VAL A 108 8.45 4.24 5.54
C VAL A 108 8.24 2.74 5.34
N TYR A 109 8.28 2.28 4.09
CA TYR A 109 8.06 0.89 3.67
C TYR A 109 6.68 0.31 3.98
N THR A 110 5.71 1.15 4.35
CA THR A 110 4.34 0.75 4.67
C THR A 110 3.34 1.89 4.55
N THR A 111 2.05 1.59 4.57
CA THR A 111 0.98 2.59 4.75
C THR A 111 0.47 2.55 6.18
N LEU A 112 -0.28 3.57 6.60
CA LEU A 112 -0.86 3.63 7.93
C LEU A 112 -1.68 2.37 8.27
N GLY A 113 -2.61 1.97 7.42
CA GLY A 113 -3.44 0.79 7.64
C GLY A 113 -2.61 -0.49 7.70
N LYS A 114 -1.63 -0.66 6.80
CA LYS A 114 -0.71 -1.80 6.83
C LYS A 114 0.14 -1.82 8.12
N ALA A 115 0.58 -0.66 8.60
CA ALA A 115 1.30 -0.53 9.86
C ALA A 115 0.44 -1.00 11.04
N ILE A 116 -0.80 -0.52 11.13
CA ILE A 116 -1.76 -0.89 12.18
C ILE A 116 -1.99 -2.42 12.21
N PHE A 117 -2.20 -3.04 11.04
CA PHE A 117 -2.45 -4.49 10.96
C PHE A 117 -1.20 -5.36 10.93
N GLY A 118 -0.03 -4.74 11.06
CA GLY A 118 1.24 -5.43 11.21
C GLY A 118 1.73 -6.12 9.93
N VAL A 119 1.41 -5.58 8.76
CA VAL A 119 1.80 -6.11 7.44
C VAL A 119 2.57 -5.09 6.60
N ARG A 120 3.29 -5.55 5.58
CA ARG A 120 3.94 -4.69 4.58
C ARG A 120 4.18 -5.40 3.27
N TYR A 121 4.46 -4.63 2.22
CA TYR A 121 4.97 -5.19 0.97
C TYR A 121 6.43 -5.61 1.09
N ILE A 122 6.74 -6.70 0.42
CA ILE A 122 8.07 -7.14 0.05
C ILE A 122 8.11 -7.45 -1.45
N ARG A 123 9.28 -7.42 -2.04
CA ARG A 123 9.49 -7.89 -3.41
C ARG A 123 9.70 -9.40 -3.42
N SER A 124 9.09 -10.10 -4.37
CA SER A 124 9.23 -11.55 -4.50
C SER A 124 10.65 -11.99 -4.86
N ASP A 125 11.46 -11.14 -5.51
CA ASP A 125 12.82 -11.46 -5.94
C ASP A 125 13.88 -11.49 -4.81
N THR A 126 13.68 -10.69 -3.76
CA THR A 126 14.71 -10.41 -2.75
C THR A 126 14.19 -10.35 -1.31
N GLY A 127 12.87 -10.33 -1.12
CA GLY A 127 12.26 -10.03 0.18
C GLY A 127 12.45 -8.57 0.64
N GLY A 128 13.10 -7.73 -0.17
CA GLY A 128 13.39 -6.33 0.14
C GLY A 128 12.17 -5.42 0.07
N PRO A 129 12.32 -4.13 0.44
CA PRO A 129 11.24 -3.14 0.32
C PRO A 129 10.84 -2.90 -1.15
N PRO A 130 9.61 -2.42 -1.39
CA PRO A 130 9.15 -2.07 -2.73
C PRO A 130 9.96 -0.91 -3.31
N THR A 131 10.14 -0.95 -4.64
CA THR A 131 10.69 0.17 -5.42
C THR A 131 9.59 1.19 -5.72
N LEU A 132 9.98 2.43 -6.04
CA LEU A 132 9.02 3.46 -6.44
C LEU A 132 8.14 2.99 -7.60
N TRP A 133 8.76 2.41 -8.63
CA TRP A 133 8.04 1.95 -9.81
C TRP A 133 7.09 0.78 -9.52
N SER A 134 7.46 -0.13 -8.60
CA SER A 134 6.56 -1.21 -8.19
C SER A 134 5.31 -0.69 -7.47
N LEU A 135 5.43 0.39 -6.69
CA LEU A 135 4.29 1.02 -6.03
C LEU A 135 3.40 1.78 -7.03
N VAL A 136 3.99 2.44 -8.03
CA VAL A 136 3.24 3.07 -9.12
C VAL A 136 2.42 2.01 -9.87
N LYS A 137 3.05 0.90 -10.26
CA LYS A 137 2.36 -0.22 -10.92
C LYS A 137 1.22 -0.78 -10.06
N GLU A 138 1.47 -1.03 -8.77
CA GLU A 138 0.42 -1.57 -7.88
C GLU A 138 -0.72 -0.57 -7.63
N TRP A 139 -0.43 0.74 -7.65
CA TRP A 139 -1.45 1.77 -7.59
C TRP A 139 -2.31 1.78 -8.86
N LEU A 140 -1.70 1.78 -10.05
CA LEU A 140 -2.39 1.73 -11.34
C LEU A 140 -3.22 0.45 -11.49
N PHE A 141 -2.64 -0.72 -11.19
CA PHE A 141 -3.39 -1.98 -11.21
C PHE A 141 -4.51 -2.01 -10.18
N GLY A 142 -4.34 -1.35 -9.03
CA GLY A 142 -5.41 -1.18 -8.05
C GLY A 142 -6.61 -0.44 -8.63
N ILE A 143 -6.38 0.62 -9.41
CA ILE A 143 -7.44 1.36 -10.10
C ILE A 143 -8.10 0.48 -11.16
N LEU A 144 -7.31 -0.17 -12.02
CA LEU A 144 -7.85 -1.04 -13.07
C LEU A 144 -8.68 -2.20 -12.49
N ARG A 145 -8.21 -2.83 -11.41
CA ARG A 145 -8.98 -3.87 -10.70
C ARG A 145 -10.29 -3.32 -10.14
N PHE A 146 -10.28 -2.12 -9.57
CA PHE A 146 -11.50 -1.48 -9.09
C PHE A 146 -12.47 -1.20 -10.25
N LEU A 147 -12.00 -0.61 -11.34
CA LEU A 147 -12.83 -0.29 -12.52
C LEU A 147 -13.36 -1.52 -13.23
N ALA A 148 -12.63 -2.64 -13.26
CA ALA A 148 -13.06 -3.86 -13.97
C ALA A 148 -14.17 -4.66 -13.24
N HIS A 149 -14.47 -4.33 -11.99
CA HIS A 149 -15.54 -4.97 -11.21
C HIS A 149 -16.83 -4.13 -11.12
N TYR A 150 -16.89 -3.03 -11.89
CA TYR A 150 -18.05 -2.14 -12.06
C TYR A 150 -18.30 -1.93 -13.56
#